data_AF-A0A922VGY8-F1
#
_entry.id   AF-A0A922VGY8-F1
#
_cell.length_a   1.000
_cell.length_b   1.000
_cell.length_c   1.000
_cell.angle_alpha   90.00
_cell.angle_beta   90.00
_cell.angle_gamma   90.00
#
_symmetry.space_group_name_H-M   'P 1'
#
loop_
_entity.id
_entity.type
_entity.pdbx_description
1 polymer ?
#
loop_
_entity_poly.entity_id
_entity_poly.type
_entity_poly.pdbx_seq_one_letter_code
_entity_poly.pdbx_strand_id
1 'polypeptide(L)'
;VVRGGARFQPVYVGDVARAVVAALAEPGQFGGQTFELGGPDIVTMRGLIDWIAAQSGQSPVVVDLPDAMSAMIAAFGFLPGAPITRDQWKMLQHDNIVAPDAAGMAAFGIVPAPMDAIAPGWLVQYRRNGRFTATA
;
A
#
# COMPACT_ATOMS: atom_id res chain seq x y z
N VAL A 1 15.47 2.83 1.51
CA VAL A 1 14.18 2.94 0.82
C VAL A 1 14.44 3.33 -0.61
N VAL A 2 13.94 2.53 -1.54
CA VAL A 2 13.86 2.93 -2.94
C VAL A 2 12.72 3.96 -3.04
N ARG A 3 12.99 5.15 -3.59
CA ARG A 3 11.98 6.19 -3.81
C ARG A 3 11.18 6.53 -2.55
N GLY A 4 11.87 6.89 -1.46
CA GLY A 4 11.25 7.16 -0.15
C GLY A 4 10.14 8.22 -0.15
N GLY A 5 10.20 9.20 -1.06
CA GLY A 5 9.19 10.25 -1.20
C GLY A 5 7.97 9.88 -2.06
N ALA A 6 7.99 8.76 -2.78
CA ALA A 6 6.84 8.34 -3.61
C ALA A 6 5.61 8.10 -2.72
N ARG A 7 4.46 8.61 -3.12
CA ARG A 7 3.22 8.51 -2.35
C ARG A 7 2.46 7.24 -2.71
N PHE A 8 1.80 6.68 -1.71
CA PHE A 8 0.92 5.52 -1.80
C PHE A 8 -0.39 5.84 -1.10
N GLN A 9 -1.47 5.27 -1.62
CA GLN A 9 -2.78 5.28 -0.98
C GLN A 9 -3.24 3.84 -0.70
N PRO A 10 -2.77 3.22 0.41
CA PRO A 10 -3.09 1.85 0.74
C PRO A 10 -4.60 1.65 0.85
N VAL A 11 -5.11 0.51 0.37
CA VAL A 11 -6.53 0.17 0.41
C VAL A 11 -6.73 -1.19 1.07
N TYR A 12 -7.73 -1.30 1.95
CA TYR A 12 -8.06 -2.57 2.56
C TYR A 12 -8.71 -3.52 1.52
N VAL A 13 -8.15 -4.72 1.40
CA VAL A 13 -8.64 -5.72 0.43
C VAL A 13 -10.11 -6.09 0.62
N GLY A 14 -10.63 -6.04 1.85
CA GLY A 14 -12.06 -6.28 2.10
C GLY A 14 -12.96 -5.24 1.45
N ASP A 15 -12.53 -3.97 1.40
CA ASP A 15 -13.29 -2.89 0.77
C ASP A 15 -13.26 -3.01 -0.75
N VAL A 16 -12.10 -3.38 -1.30
CA VAL A 16 -11.96 -3.71 -2.73
C VAL A 16 -12.89 -4.87 -3.10
N ALA A 17 -12.93 -5.93 -2.30
CA ALA A 17 -13.83 -7.05 -2.54
C ALA A 17 -15.30 -6.63 -2.51
N ARG A 18 -15.71 -5.76 -1.57
CA ARG A 18 -17.07 -5.21 -1.54
C ARG A 18 -17.40 -4.40 -2.78
N ALA A 19 -16.48 -3.56 -3.25
CA ALA A 19 -16.66 -2.78 -4.47
C ALA A 19 -16.82 -3.70 -5.70
N VAL A 20 -16.00 -4.75 -5.80
CA VAL A 20 -16.09 -5.75 -6.88
C VAL A 20 -17.43 -6.49 -6.83
N VAL A 21 -17.88 -6.92 -5.65
CA VAL A 21 -19.18 -7.61 -5.49
C VAL A 21 -20.34 -6.69 -5.89
N ALA A 22 -20.31 -5.42 -5.49
CA ALA A 22 -21.32 -4.43 -5.90
C ALA A 22 -21.33 -4.21 -7.42
N ALA A 23 -20.14 -4.06 -8.04
CA ALA A 23 -20.00 -3.91 -9.48
C ALA A 23 -20.59 -5.09 -10.26
N LEU A 24 -20.42 -6.31 -9.74
CA LEU A 24 -20.97 -7.53 -10.35
C LEU A 24 -22.48 -7.69 -10.14
N ALA A 25 -23.00 -7.23 -9.00
CA ALA A 25 -24.42 -7.34 -8.67
C ALA A 25 -25.28 -6.35 -9.49
N GLU A 26 -24.73 -5.18 -9.82
CA GLU A 26 -25.46 -4.10 -10.50
C GLU A 26 -24.75 -3.67 -11.80
N PRO A 27 -24.61 -4.58 -12.80
CA PRO A 27 -23.86 -4.31 -14.02
C PRO A 27 -24.48 -3.16 -14.85
N GLY A 28 -25.78 -2.89 -14.71
CA GLY A 28 -26.42 -1.74 -15.36
C GLY A 28 -25.96 -0.39 -14.80
N GLN A 29 -25.53 -0.35 -13.53
CA GLN A 29 -25.02 0.85 -12.88
C GLN A 29 -23.50 1.01 -13.03
N PHE A 30 -22.75 -0.10 -12.95
CA PHE A 30 -21.28 -0.05 -12.87
C PHE A 30 -20.55 -0.57 -14.11
N GLY A 31 -21.26 -1.27 -15.02
CA GLY A 31 -20.66 -1.89 -16.19
C GLY A 31 -20.02 -0.88 -17.15
N GLY A 32 -18.87 -1.25 -17.72
CA GLY A 32 -18.14 -0.44 -18.70
C GLY A 32 -17.42 0.79 -18.14
N GLN A 33 -17.43 0.99 -16.82
CA GLN A 33 -16.77 2.10 -16.14
C GLN A 33 -15.46 1.65 -15.50
N THR A 34 -14.53 2.60 -15.37
CA THR A 34 -13.28 2.43 -14.64
C THR A 34 -13.39 3.12 -13.30
N PHE A 35 -13.05 2.40 -12.23
CA PHE A 35 -13.02 2.93 -10.87
C PHE A 35 -11.62 2.78 -10.28
N GLU A 36 -11.15 3.81 -9.58
CA GLU A 36 -9.88 3.78 -8.87
C GLU A 36 -10.13 3.62 -7.37
N LEU A 37 -9.61 2.53 -6.79
CA LEU A 37 -9.91 2.11 -5.43
C LEU A 37 -8.72 2.41 -4.51
N GLY A 38 -8.81 3.50 -3.76
CA GLY A 38 -7.84 3.91 -2.74
C GLY A 38 -8.46 3.88 -1.34
N GLY A 39 -7.62 3.70 -0.31
CA GLY A 39 -8.02 3.93 1.07
C GLY A 39 -7.98 5.41 1.46
N PRO A 40 -8.27 5.75 2.72
CA PRO A 40 -8.34 7.14 3.16
C PRO A 40 -6.96 7.77 3.39
N ASP A 41 -5.92 6.97 3.61
CA ASP A 41 -4.60 7.43 4.00
C ASP A 41 -3.68 7.58 2.77
N ILE A 42 -3.06 8.76 2.62
CA ILE A 42 -1.97 8.97 1.66
C ILE A 42 -0.66 9.09 2.44
N VAL A 43 0.27 8.17 2.19
CA VAL A 43 1.54 8.07 2.90
C VAL A 43 2.71 7.99 1.92
N THR A 44 3.91 8.41 2.33
CA THR A 44 5.11 8.19 1.52
C THR A 44 5.62 6.76 1.71
N MET A 45 6.41 6.24 0.77
CA MET A 45 7.04 4.92 0.90
C MET A 45 7.90 4.84 2.17
N ARG A 46 8.63 5.91 2.49
CA ARG A 46 9.38 6.02 3.74
C ARG A 46 8.46 6.00 4.96
N GLY A 47 7.40 6.81 4.95
CA GLY A 47 6.41 6.87 6.03
C GLY A 47 5.71 5.53 6.26
N LEU A 48 5.40 4.80 5.19
CA LEU A 48 4.82 3.47 5.28
C LEU A 48 5.77 2.46 5.94
N ILE A 49 7.06 2.47 5.59
CA ILE A 49 8.07 1.61 6.22
C ILE A 49 8.21 1.95 7.72
N ASP A 50 8.31 3.24 8.04
CA ASP A 50 8.44 3.70 9.43
C ASP A 50 7.19 3.32 10.24
N TRP A 51 6.00 3.44 9.64
CA TRP A 51 4.74 3.03 10.26
C TRP A 51 4.68 1.51 10.50
N ILE A 52 5.08 0.69 9.52
CA ILE A 52 5.13 -0.78 9.67
C ILE A 52 6.10 -1.17 10.78
N ALA A 53 7.28 -0.53 10.84
CA ALA A 53 8.27 -0.77 11.87
C ALA A 53 7.71 -0.45 13.27
N ALA A 54 7.06 0.71 13.42
CA ALA A 54 6.40 1.10 14.66
C ALA A 54 5.32 0.09 15.08
N GLN A 55 4.42 -0.30 14.16
CA GLN A 55 3.36 -1.27 14.46
C GLN A 55 3.89 -2.67 14.81
N SER A 56 5.05 -3.04 14.25
CA SER A 56 5.72 -4.30 14.53
C SER A 56 6.62 -4.23 15.79
N GLY A 57 6.75 -3.07 16.43
CA GLY A 57 7.64 -2.87 17.58
C GLY A 57 9.12 -3.02 17.22
N GLN A 58 9.49 -2.67 15.99
CA GLN A 58 10.86 -2.74 15.47
C GLN A 58 11.41 -1.33 15.24
N SER A 59 12.74 -1.19 15.30
CA SER A 59 13.43 0.09 15.06
C SER A 59 14.59 -0.13 14.08
N PRO A 60 14.31 -0.47 12.81
CA PRO A 60 15.34 -0.71 11.81
C PRO A 60 16.06 0.59 11.42
N VAL A 61 17.32 0.48 11.02
CA VAL A 61 18.02 1.59 10.35
C VAL A 61 17.57 1.62 8.89
N VAL A 62 16.89 2.71 8.51
CA VAL A 62 16.31 2.89 7.18
C VAL A 62 17.08 3.97 6.42
N VAL A 63 17.79 3.56 5.37
CA VAL A 63 18.63 4.46 4.54
C VAL A 63 18.01 4.63 3.17
N ASP A 64 17.86 5.87 2.70
CA ASP A 64 17.35 6.15 1.35
C ASP A 64 18.38 5.82 0.27
N LEU A 65 17.95 5.12 -0.77
CA LEU A 65 18.82 4.74 -1.88
C LEU A 65 18.70 5.79 -3.00
N PRO A 66 19.84 6.31 -3.51
CA PRO A 66 19.83 7.12 -4.72
C PRO A 66 19.17 6.38 -5.89
N ASP A 67 18.51 7.13 -6.78
CA ASP A 67 17.76 6.53 -7.89
C ASP A 67 18.64 5.71 -8.83
N ALA A 68 19.86 6.15 -9.12
CA ALA A 68 20.79 5.42 -9.98
C ALA A 68 21.14 4.04 -9.39
N MET A 69 21.36 3.96 -8.08
CA MET A 69 21.60 2.69 -7.40
C MET A 69 20.36 1.80 -7.42
N SER A 70 19.19 2.39 -7.17
CA SER A 70 17.91 1.68 -7.22
C SER A 70 17.63 1.11 -8.62
N ALA A 71 17.92 1.87 -9.68
CA ALA A 71 17.78 1.44 -11.06
C ALA A 71 18.73 0.28 -11.40
N MET A 72 19.97 0.34 -10.93
CA MET A 72 20.96 -0.72 -11.14
C MET A 72 20.54 -2.02 -10.42
N ILE A 73 20.08 -1.94 -9.17
CA ILE A 73 19.55 -3.10 -8.44
C ILE A 73 18.34 -3.69 -9.18
N ALA A 74 17.41 -2.83 -9.61
CA ALA A 74 16.20 -3.25 -10.31
C ALA A 74 16.49 -3.88 -11.69
N ALA A 75 17.60 -3.53 -12.35
CA ALA A 75 18.03 -4.15 -13.61
C ALA A 75 18.33 -5.66 -13.45
N PHE A 76 18.78 -6.07 -12.26
CA PHE A 76 18.98 -7.47 -11.89
C PHE A 76 17.77 -8.08 -11.15
N GLY A 77 16.63 -7.38 -11.14
CA GLY A 77 15.42 -7.75 -10.39
C GLY A 77 14.72 -9.03 -10.85
N PHE A 78 15.18 -9.65 -11.94
CA PHE A 78 14.68 -10.95 -12.42
C PHE A 78 15.35 -12.14 -11.73
N LEU A 79 16.43 -11.91 -10.97
CA LEU A 79 17.14 -12.97 -10.24
C LEU A 79 16.35 -13.41 -8.99
N PRO A 80 16.38 -14.71 -8.64
CA PRO A 80 15.78 -15.19 -7.40
C PRO A 80 16.32 -14.43 -6.17
N GLY A 81 15.42 -13.95 -5.32
CA GLY A 81 15.77 -13.22 -4.10
C GLY A 81 16.13 -11.74 -4.29
N ALA A 82 15.97 -11.18 -5.50
CA ALA A 82 16.15 -9.75 -5.71
C ALA A 82 15.15 -8.93 -4.87
N PRO A 83 15.58 -7.84 -4.23
CA PRO A 83 14.75 -7.08 -3.29
C PRO A 83 13.68 -6.23 -3.98
N ILE A 84 13.83 -5.95 -5.27
CA ILE A 84 12.90 -5.15 -6.08
C ILE A 84 12.97 -5.57 -7.55
N THR A 85 11.83 -5.60 -8.23
CA THR A 85 11.76 -5.85 -9.67
C THR A 85 11.87 -4.55 -10.47
N ARG A 86 12.22 -4.66 -11.76
CA ARG A 86 12.25 -3.50 -12.67
C ARG A 86 10.89 -2.80 -12.75
N ASP A 87 9.81 -3.55 -12.74
CA ASP A 87 8.45 -2.99 -12.83
C ASP A 87 8.03 -2.31 -11.53
N GLN A 88 8.39 -2.88 -10.37
CA GLN A 88 8.17 -2.21 -9.09
C GLN A 88 8.94 -0.89 -8.99
N TRP A 89 10.18 -0.85 -9.48
CA TRP A 89 10.96 0.39 -9.52
C TRP A 89 10.32 1.46 -10.44
N LYS A 90 9.83 1.06 -11.63
CA LYS A 90 9.11 1.96 -12.54
C LYS A 90 7.78 2.44 -11.96
N MET A 91 7.06 1.59 -11.22
CA MET A 91 5.84 1.98 -10.51
C MET A 91 6.14 3.06 -9.46
N LEU A 92 7.17 2.86 -8.64
CA LEU A 92 7.63 3.81 -7.62
C LEU A 92 8.15 5.15 -8.17
N GLN A 93 8.29 5.25 -9.49
CA GLN A 93 8.72 6.47 -10.17
C GLN A 93 7.59 7.51 -10.23
N HIS A 94 6.34 7.07 -10.03
CA HIS A 94 5.14 7.89 -9.96
C HIS A 94 4.41 7.63 -8.63
N ASP A 95 3.58 8.59 -8.21
CA ASP A 95 2.73 8.38 -7.04
C ASP A 95 1.63 7.36 -7.35
N ASN A 96 1.44 6.40 -6.44
CA ASN A 96 0.39 5.38 -6.53
C ASN A 96 -0.79 5.80 -5.65
N ILE A 97 -1.49 6.83 -6.12
CA ILE A 97 -2.67 7.43 -5.50
C ILE A 97 -3.78 7.53 -6.54
N VAL A 98 -5.04 7.55 -6.10
CA VAL A 98 -6.17 7.75 -7.01
C VAL A 98 -6.13 9.15 -7.62
N ALA A 99 -6.52 9.26 -8.88
CA ALA A 99 -6.65 10.55 -9.56
C ALA A 99 -7.74 11.40 -8.86
N PRO A 100 -7.56 12.73 -8.76
CA PRO A 100 -8.50 13.60 -8.05
C PRO A 100 -9.95 13.55 -8.57
N ASP A 101 -10.13 13.22 -9.84
CA ASP A 101 -11.40 13.17 -10.57
C ASP A 101 -11.87 11.73 -10.86
N ALA A 102 -11.15 10.71 -10.40
CA ALA A 102 -11.55 9.32 -10.58
C ALA A 102 -12.78 8.98 -9.73
N ALA A 103 -13.72 8.24 -10.32
CA ALA A 103 -14.75 7.57 -9.56
C ALA A 103 -14.10 6.49 -8.68
N GLY A 104 -14.39 6.50 -7.37
CA GLY A 104 -13.75 5.60 -6.41
C GLY A 104 -14.74 4.92 -5.46
N MET A 105 -14.30 4.62 -4.24
CA MET A 105 -15.07 3.89 -3.22
C MET A 105 -16.47 4.49 -2.94
N ALA A 106 -16.60 5.82 -3.03
CA ALA A 106 -17.87 6.52 -2.82
C ALA A 106 -18.95 6.12 -3.85
N ALA A 107 -18.59 5.75 -5.09
CA ALA A 107 -19.54 5.30 -6.10
C ALA A 107 -20.26 4.00 -5.68
N PHE A 108 -19.61 3.20 -4.82
CA PHE A 108 -20.15 1.95 -4.28
C PHE A 108 -20.78 2.14 -2.89
N GLY A 109 -20.89 3.38 -2.39
CA GLY A 109 -21.36 3.66 -1.03
C GLY A 109 -20.41 3.12 0.06
N ILE A 110 -19.13 2.90 -0.27
CA ILE A 110 -18.14 2.35 0.64
C ILE A 110 -17.33 3.48 1.26
N VAL A 111 -17.34 3.56 2.59
CA VAL A 111 -16.34 4.34 3.34
C VAL A 111 -15.12 3.44 3.54
N PRO A 112 -13.95 3.78 2.98
CA PRO A 112 -12.79 2.92 3.06
C PRO A 112 -12.20 2.91 4.48
N ALA A 113 -11.78 1.74 4.93
CA ALA A 113 -11.19 1.56 6.25
C ALA A 113 -9.76 2.14 6.28
N PRO A 114 -9.41 2.93 7.31
CA PRO A 114 -8.05 3.43 7.45
C PRO A 114 -7.09 2.30 7.83
N MET A 115 -5.84 2.44 7.40
CA MET A 115 -4.83 1.40 7.58
C MET A 115 -4.58 1.12 9.07
N ASP A 116 -4.64 2.15 9.92
CA ASP A 116 -4.43 2.05 11.36
C ASP A 116 -5.51 1.23 12.09
N ALA A 117 -6.74 1.21 11.57
CA ALA A 117 -7.82 0.45 12.15
C ALA A 117 -7.70 -1.05 11.86
N ILE A 118 -7.14 -1.43 10.71
CA ILE A 118 -7.16 -2.82 10.25
C ILE A 118 -5.78 -3.49 10.37
N ALA A 119 -4.72 -2.83 9.90
CA ALA A 119 -3.43 -3.48 9.74
C ALA A 119 -2.72 -3.94 11.03
N PRO A 120 -2.87 -3.28 12.19
CA PRO A 120 -2.31 -3.80 13.44
C PRO A 120 -2.81 -5.21 13.79
N GLY A 121 -4.03 -5.57 13.38
CA GLY A 121 -4.64 -6.87 13.66
C GLY A 121 -3.84 -8.04 13.08
N TRP A 122 -3.27 -7.89 11.87
CA TRP A 122 -2.44 -8.93 11.25
C TRP A 122 -0.94 -8.68 11.40
N LEU A 123 -0.50 -7.46 11.72
CA LEU A 123 0.91 -7.17 12.00
C LEU A 123 1.37 -7.69 13.37
N VAL A 124 0.44 -8.04 14.25
CA VAL A 124 0.73 -8.59 15.58
C VAL A 124 1.69 -9.79 15.55
N GLN A 125 1.64 -10.62 14.51
CA GLN A 125 2.51 -11.80 14.35
C GLN A 125 4.00 -11.44 14.17
N TYR A 126 4.31 -10.20 13.79
CA TYR A 126 5.68 -9.71 13.60
C TYR A 126 6.24 -8.98 14.82
N ARG A 127 5.46 -8.85 15.90
CA ARG A 127 5.92 -8.31 17.18
C ARG A 127 6.70 -9.38 17.95
N ARG A 128 7.79 -9.00 18.62
CA ARG A 128 8.69 -9.91 19.35
C ARG A 128 7.96 -10.83 20.35
N ASN A 129 6.96 -10.33 21.06
CA ASN A 129 6.14 -11.12 22.00
C ASN A 129 4.67 -11.20 21.56
N GLY A 130 4.40 -11.01 20.27
CA GLY A 130 3.05 -10.99 19.71
C GLY A 130 2.11 -10.01 20.45
N ARG A 131 0.89 -10.48 20.72
CA ARG A 131 -0.16 -9.72 21.44
C ARG A 131 0.14 -9.43 22.92
N PHE A 132 1.18 -10.06 23.48
CA PHE A 132 1.58 -9.90 24.89
C PHE A 132 2.67 -8.83 25.08
N THR A 133 3.11 -8.20 23.99
CA THR A 133 3.97 -7.01 24.05
C THR A 133 3.15 -5.85 24.61
N ALA A 134 3.58 -5.25 25.73
CA ALA A 134 2.96 -4.03 26.22
C ALA A 134 3.08 -2.93 25.17
N THR A 135 1.96 -2.35 24.75
CA THR A 135 1.96 -1.14 23.91
C THR A 135 2.43 0.01 24.79
N ALA A 136 3.57 0.61 24.45
CA ALA A 136 4.08 1.81 25.12
C ALA A 136 3.22 3.04 24.77
#